data_AF-A0A5C7LZJ7-F1
#
_entry.id   AF-A0A5C7LZJ7-F1
#
_cell.length_a   1.000
_cell.length_b   1.000
_cell.length_c   1.000
_cell.angle_alpha   90.00
_cell.angle_beta   90.00
_cell.angle_gamma   90.00
#
_symmetry.space_group_name_H-M   'P 1'
#
loop_
_entity.id
_entity.type
_entity.pdbx_description
1 polymer ?
#
loop_
_entity_poly.entity_id
_entity_poly.type
_entity_poly.pdbx_seq_one_letter_code
_entity_poly.pdbx_strand_id
1 'polypeptide(L)'
;MTVVIKTGAPNTSGINILHQNRFNGGTVTWSSETVGGKGVNTLDPATWNVWRPASVPATQTLDFGSDLTCNGACIAAHDGWTVGATYLIQYSTNGSTWTTATSHSPLTAETIFFFFPTTTARYWRFRIEGAVCSVAVVMIGNRVTFPNGPLSGHVPFHHSWQSEMLTNESDGGQLLNNRVIKNGARFSVNVGSVDRDMVENSALFAFFERHYNEGRAFAYCGSPEYTPKDCAYCWRDGDHMSVTWVEGDALADVSFGLRGYVHG
;
A
#
# COMPACT_ATOMS: atom_id res chain seq x y z
N MET A 1 5.80 -8.97 5.34
CA MET A 1 4.87 -8.28 4.43
C MET A 1 4.49 -9.28 3.36
N THR A 2 3.38 -9.08 2.64
CA THR A 2 2.90 -10.09 1.68
C THR A 2 2.66 -9.48 0.31
N VAL A 3 3.28 -10.07 -0.72
CA VAL A 3 3.07 -9.70 -2.12
C VAL A 3 2.38 -10.87 -2.83
N VAL A 4 1.31 -10.57 -3.56
CA VAL A 4 0.52 -11.53 -4.32
C VAL A 4 0.56 -11.14 -5.79
N ILE A 5 1.33 -11.87 -6.60
CA ILE A 5 1.48 -11.61 -8.03
C ILE A 5 0.65 -12.62 -8.81
N LYS A 6 -0.32 -12.12 -9.59
CA LYS A 6 -1.03 -12.92 -10.59
C LYS A 6 -0.30 -12.90 -11.92
N THR A 7 -0.31 -14.04 -12.60
CA THR A 7 0.26 -14.19 -13.94
C THR A 7 -0.27 -13.10 -14.87
N GLY A 8 0.64 -12.42 -15.58
CA GLY A 8 0.32 -11.30 -16.46
C GLY A 8 0.30 -9.93 -15.77
N ALA A 9 0.62 -9.84 -14.48
CA ALA A 9 0.86 -8.55 -13.84
C ALA A 9 2.09 -7.86 -14.46
N PRO A 10 1.99 -6.60 -14.89
CA PRO A 10 3.09 -5.88 -15.52
C PRO A 10 4.07 -5.31 -14.49
N ASN A 11 5.32 -5.08 -14.92
CA ASN A 11 6.34 -4.28 -14.24
C ASN A 11 6.59 -4.68 -12.77
N THR A 12 6.82 -5.98 -12.53
CA THR A 12 7.06 -6.56 -11.19
C THR A 12 8.52 -6.54 -10.76
N SER A 13 9.43 -6.14 -11.63
CA SER A 13 10.88 -6.13 -11.37
C SER A 13 11.38 -4.85 -10.68
N GLY A 14 10.73 -3.71 -10.91
CA GLY A 14 11.13 -2.40 -10.36
C GLY A 14 10.22 -1.89 -9.24
N ILE A 15 10.44 -0.63 -8.84
CA ILE A 15 9.66 0.01 -7.77
C ILE A 15 8.22 0.22 -8.21
N ASN A 16 7.29 -0.12 -7.32
CA ASN A 16 5.86 -0.03 -7.52
C ASN A 16 5.22 0.79 -6.40
N ILE A 17 4.44 1.81 -6.78
CA ILE A 17 3.78 2.70 -5.83
C ILE A 17 2.30 2.82 -6.19
N LEU A 18 1.43 2.58 -5.20
CA LEU A 18 -0.01 2.80 -5.30
C LEU A 18 -0.39 3.95 -4.38
N HIS A 19 -0.65 5.13 -4.96
CA HIS A 19 -0.96 6.36 -4.22
C HIS A 19 -2.39 6.85 -4.46
N GLN A 20 -2.92 6.69 -5.68
CA GLN A 20 -4.31 7.02 -6.01
C GLN A 20 -5.24 5.88 -5.61
N ASN A 21 -5.82 5.97 -4.40
CA ASN A 21 -6.93 5.11 -4.03
C ASN A 21 -8.18 5.48 -4.84
N ARG A 22 -8.55 4.65 -5.80
CA ARG A 22 -9.71 4.90 -6.68
C ARG A 22 -11.04 4.81 -5.97
N PHE A 23 -11.11 4.16 -4.80
CA PHE A 23 -12.30 4.23 -3.95
C PHE A 23 -12.65 5.67 -3.53
N ASN A 24 -11.68 6.58 -3.46
CA ASN A 24 -11.93 7.98 -3.10
C ASN A 24 -12.44 8.83 -4.26
N GLY A 25 -12.52 8.27 -5.47
CA GLY A 25 -12.88 9.02 -6.69
C GLY A 25 -14.25 8.67 -7.28
N GLY A 26 -15.01 7.74 -6.69
CA GLY A 26 -16.31 7.31 -7.21
C GLY A 26 -17.33 7.04 -6.10
N THR A 27 -18.45 6.41 -6.46
CA THR A 27 -19.51 6.08 -5.49
C THR A 27 -19.18 4.74 -4.84
N VAL A 28 -18.96 4.75 -3.54
CA VAL A 28 -18.64 3.54 -2.77
C VAL A 28 -19.83 3.10 -1.92
N THR A 29 -20.14 1.81 -1.97
CA THR A 29 -21.17 1.18 -1.13
C THR A 29 -20.59 -0.01 -0.38
N TRP A 30 -21.03 -0.20 0.85
CA TRP A 30 -20.66 -1.35 1.67
C TRP A 30 -21.88 -2.25 1.87
N SER A 31 -21.70 -3.57 1.76
CA SER A 31 -22.80 -4.52 1.89
C SER A 31 -23.34 -4.61 3.32
N SER A 32 -22.47 -4.40 4.31
CA SER A 32 -22.82 -4.39 5.73
C SER A 32 -21.72 -3.69 6.54
N GLU A 33 -22.09 -3.23 7.73
CA GLU A 33 -21.17 -2.61 8.69
C GLU A 33 -21.72 -2.76 10.12
N THR A 34 -20.84 -2.63 11.10
CA THR A 34 -21.19 -2.60 12.52
C THR A 34 -21.25 -1.16 13.04
N VAL A 35 -21.81 -0.93 14.24
CA VAL A 35 -21.94 0.41 14.82
C VAL A 35 -20.58 1.10 15.01
N GLY A 36 -19.54 0.36 15.39
CA GLY A 36 -18.18 0.88 15.60
C GLY A 36 -17.19 0.61 14.45
N GLY A 37 -17.60 -0.10 13.40
CA GLY A 37 -16.74 -0.47 12.28
C GLY A 37 -17.36 -0.03 10.95
N LYS A 38 -17.41 1.28 10.72
CA LYS A 38 -18.08 1.89 9.57
C LYS A 38 -17.30 1.67 8.28
N GLY A 39 -18.02 1.39 7.19
CA GLY A 39 -17.42 1.15 5.88
C GLY A 39 -16.53 2.30 5.42
N VAL A 40 -17.02 3.53 5.60
CA VAL A 40 -16.33 4.77 5.20
C VAL A 40 -14.92 4.91 5.78
N ASN A 41 -14.63 4.25 6.91
CA ASN A 41 -13.31 4.26 7.52
C ASN A 41 -12.22 3.71 6.58
N THR A 42 -12.58 2.83 5.63
CA THR A 42 -11.65 2.29 4.60
C THR A 42 -11.16 3.31 3.58
N LEU A 43 -11.78 4.48 3.52
CA LEU A 43 -11.41 5.58 2.64
C LEU A 43 -10.41 6.55 3.30
N ASP A 44 -10.36 6.54 4.63
CA ASP A 44 -9.43 7.33 5.43
C ASP A 44 -8.04 6.67 5.41
N PRO A 45 -6.95 7.45 5.31
CA PRO A 45 -5.60 6.89 5.39
C PRO A 45 -5.23 6.30 6.78
N ALA A 46 -6.02 6.55 7.82
CA ALA A 46 -5.75 6.12 9.20
C ALA A 46 -5.78 4.59 9.37
N THR A 47 -4.72 4.05 9.99
CA THR A 47 -4.58 2.60 10.24
C THR A 47 -5.32 2.09 11.48
N TRP A 48 -5.88 2.99 12.29
CA TRP A 48 -6.58 2.64 13.53
C TRP A 48 -8.11 2.69 13.41
N ASN A 49 -8.63 3.30 12.34
CA ASN A 49 -10.06 3.44 12.11
C ASN A 49 -10.52 2.37 11.12
N VAL A 50 -11.28 1.37 11.58
CA VAL A 50 -11.54 0.13 10.82
C VAL A 50 -12.96 0.04 10.29
N TRP A 51 -13.13 -0.61 9.14
CA TRP A 51 -14.40 -1.22 8.76
C TRP A 51 -14.47 -2.63 9.33
N ARG A 52 -15.64 -2.98 9.87
CA ARG A 52 -15.98 -4.35 10.27
C ARG A 52 -17.39 -4.68 9.78
N PRO A 53 -17.55 -5.59 8.81
CA PRO A 53 -18.85 -5.99 8.30
C PRO A 53 -19.65 -6.74 9.37
N ALA A 54 -20.98 -6.72 9.26
CA ALA A 54 -21.85 -7.44 10.19
C ALA A 54 -21.86 -8.96 9.94
N SER A 55 -21.62 -9.36 8.69
CA SER A 55 -21.58 -10.76 8.25
C SER A 55 -20.75 -10.88 6.97
N VAL A 56 -20.24 -12.08 6.68
CA VAL A 56 -19.57 -12.41 5.41
C VAL A 56 -20.46 -13.33 4.55
N PRO A 57 -20.38 -13.29 3.20
CA PRO A 57 -19.48 -12.44 2.41
C PRO A 57 -19.84 -10.95 2.50
N ALA A 58 -18.82 -10.10 2.58
CA ALA A 58 -18.98 -8.65 2.67
C ALA A 58 -18.21 -7.95 1.54
N THR A 59 -18.72 -6.82 1.06
CA THR A 59 -18.10 -6.08 -0.04
C THR A 59 -18.04 -4.58 0.20
N GLN A 60 -16.93 -3.97 -0.17
CA GLN A 60 -16.80 -2.55 -0.48
C GLN A 60 -16.77 -2.41 -2.00
N THR A 61 -17.82 -1.84 -2.59
CA THR A 61 -18.06 -1.77 -4.03
C THR A 61 -17.96 -0.34 -4.52
N LEU A 62 -17.11 -0.10 -5.51
CA LEU A 62 -16.96 1.14 -6.26
C LEU A 62 -17.75 1.06 -7.58
N ASP A 63 -18.62 2.04 -7.80
CA ASP A 63 -19.06 2.46 -9.14
C ASP A 63 -18.33 3.75 -9.50
N PHE A 64 -17.45 3.69 -10.50
CA PHE A 64 -16.69 4.85 -10.95
C PHE A 64 -17.48 5.72 -11.97
N GLY A 65 -18.66 5.28 -12.41
CA GLY A 65 -19.48 5.97 -13.42
C GLY A 65 -18.96 5.79 -14.86
N SER A 66 -17.68 5.50 -15.03
CA SER A 66 -17.03 5.15 -16.29
C SER A 66 -16.01 4.03 -16.10
N ASP A 67 -15.50 3.50 -17.20
CA ASP A 67 -14.42 2.52 -17.15
C ASP A 67 -13.17 3.10 -16.47
N LEU A 68 -12.60 2.29 -15.57
CA LEU A 68 -11.41 2.62 -14.82
C LEU A 68 -10.39 1.47 -14.95
N THR A 69 -9.18 1.82 -15.35
CA THR A 69 -8.06 0.89 -15.37
C THR A 69 -7.45 0.77 -13.97
N CYS A 70 -7.25 -0.47 -13.52
CA CYS A 70 -6.49 -0.81 -12.32
C CYS A 70 -5.52 -1.95 -12.62
N ASN A 71 -4.40 -1.99 -11.90
CA ASN A 71 -3.44 -3.10 -11.97
C ASN A 71 -2.89 -3.52 -10.59
N GLY A 72 -3.24 -2.81 -9.52
CA GLY A 72 -2.84 -3.18 -8.17
C GLY A 72 -3.85 -2.81 -7.09
N ALA A 73 -3.70 -3.44 -5.93
CA ALA A 73 -4.44 -3.14 -4.71
C ALA A 73 -3.54 -3.30 -3.47
N CYS A 74 -3.89 -2.62 -2.39
CA CYS A 74 -3.20 -2.73 -1.10
C CYS A 74 -4.22 -2.87 0.02
N ILE A 75 -3.95 -3.77 0.97
CA ILE A 75 -4.71 -3.92 2.20
C ILE A 75 -3.73 -3.79 3.36
N ALA A 76 -4.00 -2.87 4.29
CA ALA A 76 -3.19 -2.69 5.49
C ALA A 76 -4.07 -2.56 6.74
N ALA A 77 -3.46 -2.82 7.90
CA ALA A 77 -4.10 -2.79 9.21
C ALA A 77 -5.43 -3.56 9.23
N HIS A 78 -5.31 -4.87 9.09
CA HIS A 78 -6.45 -5.79 9.18
C HIS A 78 -6.33 -6.70 10.41
N ASP A 79 -7.25 -7.64 10.60
CA ASP A 79 -7.14 -8.75 11.58
C ASP A 79 -7.42 -10.14 10.97
N GLY A 80 -7.62 -10.22 9.64
CA GLY A 80 -8.09 -11.42 8.95
C GLY A 80 -7.26 -12.70 9.12
N TRP A 81 -5.95 -12.60 9.45
CA TRP A 81 -5.13 -13.78 9.72
C TRP A 81 -5.54 -14.50 11.00
N THR A 82 -6.08 -13.78 11.98
CA THR A 82 -6.49 -14.37 13.27
C THR A 82 -7.75 -15.22 13.14
N VAL A 83 -8.61 -14.88 12.18
CA VAL A 83 -9.94 -15.48 11.99
C VAL A 83 -10.04 -16.34 10.72
N GLY A 84 -9.00 -16.39 9.89
CA GLY A 84 -9.00 -17.15 8.63
C GLY A 84 -9.87 -16.53 7.54
N ALA A 85 -9.93 -15.19 7.47
CA ALA A 85 -10.65 -14.49 6.41
C ALA A 85 -9.91 -14.62 5.05
N THR A 86 -10.66 -14.51 3.96
CA THR A 86 -10.10 -14.44 2.61
C THR A 86 -10.48 -13.13 1.93
N TYR A 87 -9.50 -12.50 1.31
CA TYR A 87 -9.62 -11.23 0.61
C TYR A 87 -9.65 -11.47 -0.89
N LEU A 88 -10.60 -10.85 -1.58
CA LEU A 88 -10.71 -10.89 -3.03
C LEU A 88 -10.81 -9.47 -3.58
N ILE A 89 -10.09 -9.21 -4.65
CA ILE A 89 -10.27 -8.03 -5.49
C ILE A 89 -11.01 -8.48 -6.73
N GLN A 90 -12.15 -7.88 -7.01
CA GLN A 90 -13.03 -8.26 -8.11
C GLN A 90 -13.42 -7.04 -8.94
N TYR A 91 -13.78 -7.29 -10.19
CA TYR A 91 -14.25 -6.26 -11.11
C TYR A 91 -15.48 -6.74 -11.87
N SER A 92 -16.21 -5.77 -12.43
CA SER A 92 -17.39 -6.02 -13.26
C SER A 92 -17.57 -4.91 -14.29
N THR A 93 -18.04 -5.26 -15.48
CA THR A 93 -18.44 -4.31 -16.52
C THR A 93 -19.91 -3.91 -16.42
N ASN A 94 -20.73 -4.67 -15.68
CA ASN A 94 -22.19 -4.52 -15.61
C ASN A 94 -22.75 -4.40 -14.18
N GLY A 95 -21.88 -4.42 -13.16
CA GLY A 95 -22.25 -4.33 -11.74
C GLY A 95 -22.90 -5.59 -11.16
N SER A 96 -23.13 -6.63 -11.96
CA SER A 96 -23.90 -7.83 -11.59
C SER A 96 -23.06 -9.10 -11.63
N THR A 97 -22.27 -9.28 -12.69
CA THR A 97 -21.36 -10.41 -12.88
C THR A 97 -19.95 -9.99 -12.48
N TRP A 98 -19.34 -10.72 -11.53
CA TRP A 98 -18.08 -10.33 -10.93
C TRP A 98 -16.97 -11.34 -11.26
N THR A 99 -15.86 -10.83 -11.75
CA THR A 99 -14.65 -11.62 -12.01
C THR A 99 -13.59 -11.30 -10.96
N THR A 100 -12.94 -12.34 -10.42
CA THR A 100 -11.85 -12.16 -9.46
C THR A 100 -10.56 -11.80 -10.18
N ALA A 101 -10.03 -10.60 -9.94
CA ALA A 101 -8.70 -10.22 -10.40
C ALA A 101 -7.63 -10.94 -9.57
N THR A 102 -7.82 -11.02 -8.26
CA THR A 102 -6.89 -11.73 -7.36
C THR A 102 -7.54 -12.04 -6.01
N SER A 103 -6.94 -12.98 -5.27
CA SER A 103 -7.36 -13.37 -3.93
C SER A 103 -6.19 -13.81 -3.07
N HIS A 104 -6.36 -13.68 -1.75
CA HIS A 104 -5.39 -14.14 -0.76
C HIS A 104 -6.04 -14.37 0.61
N SER A 105 -5.61 -15.40 1.31
CA SER A 105 -5.97 -15.68 2.70
C SER A 105 -4.77 -15.32 3.58
N PRO A 106 -4.83 -14.21 4.34
CA PRO A 106 -3.69 -13.73 5.10
C PRO A 106 -3.24 -14.73 6.16
N LEU A 107 -1.92 -14.89 6.29
CA LEU A 107 -1.29 -15.70 7.35
C LEU A 107 -0.65 -14.84 8.44
N THR A 108 -0.48 -13.54 8.18
CA THR A 108 0.14 -12.58 9.09
C THR A 108 -0.64 -11.26 9.09
N ALA A 109 -0.26 -10.35 9.99
CA ALA A 109 -0.83 -9.03 10.13
C ALA A 109 -0.27 -7.96 9.19
N GLU A 110 0.63 -8.39 8.31
CA GLU A 110 1.44 -7.48 7.54
C GLU A 110 0.66 -6.91 6.37
N THR A 111 1.11 -5.77 5.83
CA THR A 111 0.49 -5.18 4.65
C THR A 111 0.53 -6.17 3.47
N ILE A 112 -0.58 -6.28 2.76
CA ILE A 112 -0.75 -7.14 1.60
C ILE A 112 -0.83 -6.28 0.36
N PHE A 113 0.04 -6.56 -0.60
CA PHE A 113 0.07 -5.88 -1.89
C PHE A 113 -0.28 -6.87 -3.00
N PHE A 114 -1.26 -6.49 -3.81
CA PHE A 114 -1.77 -7.29 -4.90
C PHE A 114 -1.32 -6.73 -6.24
N PHE A 115 -0.80 -7.62 -7.08
CA PHE A 115 -0.41 -7.35 -8.45
C PHE A 115 -1.23 -8.23 -9.38
N PHE A 116 -1.96 -7.63 -10.30
CA PHE A 116 -2.80 -8.34 -11.28
C PHE A 116 -2.67 -7.71 -12.67
N PRO A 117 -3.06 -8.45 -13.75
CA PRO A 117 -3.05 -7.90 -15.10
C PRO A 117 -3.83 -6.59 -15.19
N THR A 118 -3.31 -5.64 -15.97
CA THR A 118 -4.00 -4.39 -16.24
C THR A 118 -5.39 -4.68 -16.77
N THR A 119 -6.39 -4.28 -16.00
CA THR A 119 -7.79 -4.58 -16.27
C THR A 119 -8.57 -3.29 -16.25
N THR A 120 -9.46 -3.11 -17.22
CA THR A 120 -10.34 -1.95 -17.33
C THR A 120 -11.77 -2.39 -17.08
N ALA A 121 -12.41 -1.76 -16.10
CA ALA A 121 -13.80 -2.03 -15.72
C ALA A 121 -14.40 -0.83 -14.99
N ARG A 122 -15.70 -0.62 -15.13
CA ARG A 122 -16.43 0.42 -14.40
C ARG A 122 -16.59 0.12 -12.91
N TYR A 123 -16.85 -1.14 -12.57
CA TYR A 123 -17.11 -1.55 -11.19
C TYR A 123 -15.94 -2.34 -10.64
N TRP A 124 -15.54 -1.99 -9.42
CA TRP A 124 -14.49 -2.66 -8.67
C TRP A 124 -14.99 -2.94 -7.27
N ARG A 125 -14.58 -4.06 -6.67
CA ARG A 125 -14.88 -4.30 -5.26
C ARG A 125 -13.78 -5.06 -4.54
N PHE A 126 -13.63 -4.71 -3.28
CA PHE A 126 -12.96 -5.55 -2.29
C PHE A 126 -14.03 -6.43 -1.63
N ARG A 127 -13.76 -7.73 -1.51
CA ARG A 127 -14.67 -8.72 -0.90
C ARG A 127 -13.94 -9.50 0.19
N ILE A 128 -14.62 -9.68 1.31
CA ILE A 128 -14.20 -10.50 2.45
C ILE A 128 -15.08 -11.75 2.49
N GLU A 129 -14.46 -12.91 2.66
CA GLU A 129 -15.11 -14.22 2.84
C GLU A 129 -14.48 -15.03 3.97
N GLY A 130 -15.09 -16.17 4.31
CA GLY A 130 -14.60 -17.09 5.33
C GLY A 130 -15.00 -16.66 6.74
N ALA A 131 -14.53 -15.50 7.20
CA ALA A 131 -14.80 -14.99 8.53
C ALA A 131 -14.90 -13.46 8.56
N VAL A 132 -15.69 -12.93 9.51
CA VAL A 132 -15.77 -11.49 9.78
C VAL A 132 -14.46 -11.00 10.39
N CYS A 133 -13.84 -10.02 9.74
CA CYS A 133 -12.58 -9.41 10.13
C CYS A 133 -12.70 -7.88 10.06
N SER A 134 -11.76 -7.18 10.69
CA SER A 134 -11.61 -5.73 10.64
C SER A 134 -10.53 -5.37 9.62
N VAL A 135 -10.73 -4.28 8.86
CA VAL A 135 -9.76 -3.75 7.88
C VAL A 135 -9.80 -2.23 7.91
N ALA A 136 -8.65 -1.57 8.08
CA ALA A 136 -8.56 -0.11 8.08
C ALA A 136 -8.29 0.48 6.70
N VAL A 137 -7.35 -0.07 5.94
CA VAL A 137 -6.92 0.52 4.67
C VAL A 137 -7.19 -0.44 3.53
N VAL A 138 -7.96 0.01 2.55
CA VAL A 138 -8.20 -0.71 1.29
C VAL A 138 -7.98 0.26 0.13
N MET A 139 -6.95 0.00 -0.66
CA MET A 139 -6.61 0.78 -1.84
C MET A 139 -6.72 -0.06 -3.10
N ILE A 140 -7.22 0.54 -4.18
CA ILE A 140 -7.15 -0.03 -5.53
C ILE A 140 -6.80 1.07 -6.53
N GLY A 141 -6.04 0.73 -7.58
CA GLY A 141 -5.77 1.67 -8.65
C GLY A 141 -4.69 1.23 -9.63
N ASN A 142 -4.19 2.22 -10.37
CA ASN A 142 -3.02 2.08 -11.21
C ASN A 142 -1.76 2.38 -10.38
N ARG A 143 -0.77 1.51 -10.50
CA ARG A 143 0.54 1.71 -9.89
C ARG A 143 1.39 2.64 -10.76
N VAL A 144 2.13 3.52 -10.10
CA VAL A 144 3.32 4.16 -10.65
C VAL A 144 4.41 3.09 -10.61
N THR A 145 5.07 2.85 -11.74
CA THR A 145 6.13 1.85 -11.84
C THR A 145 7.40 2.49 -12.33
N PHE A 146 8.49 2.29 -11.60
CA PHE A 146 9.82 2.66 -12.03
C PHE A 146 10.49 1.46 -12.69
N PRO A 147 11.30 1.66 -13.75
CA PRO A 147 11.96 0.55 -14.45
C PRO A 147 12.98 -0.16 -13.56
N ASN A 148 13.61 0.59 -12.64
CA ASN A 148 14.65 0.10 -11.75
C ASN A 148 14.09 -0.18 -10.35
N GLY A 149 14.68 -1.17 -9.69
CA GLY A 149 14.53 -1.37 -8.24
C GLY A 149 15.29 -0.30 -7.43
N PRO A 150 15.17 -0.30 -6.10
CA PRO A 150 15.95 0.60 -5.26
C PRO A 150 17.46 0.39 -5.46
N LEU A 151 18.21 1.48 -5.56
CA LEU A 151 19.66 1.43 -5.75
C LEU A 151 20.41 0.79 -4.56
N SER A 152 21.67 0.41 -4.83
CA SER A 152 22.59 -0.11 -3.81
C SER A 152 22.71 0.85 -2.62
N GLY A 153 22.71 0.28 -1.41
CA GLY A 153 22.64 1.03 -0.14
C GLY A 153 21.22 1.22 0.40
N HIS A 154 20.18 0.82 -0.34
CA HIS A 154 18.82 0.76 0.17
C HIS A 154 18.67 -0.30 1.28
N VAL A 155 18.10 0.10 2.41
CA VAL A 155 17.72 -0.82 3.49
C VAL A 155 16.26 -1.20 3.30
N PRO A 156 15.95 -2.48 3.03
CA PRO A 156 14.58 -2.93 2.85
C PRO A 156 13.70 -2.67 4.07
N PHE A 157 12.41 -2.48 3.84
CA PHE A 157 11.43 -2.18 4.88
C PHE A 157 11.54 -3.10 6.11
N HIS A 158 11.60 -4.41 5.88
CA HIS A 158 11.64 -5.42 6.95
C HIS A 158 12.94 -5.42 7.78
N HIS A 159 13.98 -4.71 7.33
CA HIS A 159 15.21 -4.46 8.08
C HIS A 159 15.31 -3.03 8.63
N SER A 160 14.34 -2.17 8.31
CA SER A 160 14.32 -0.75 8.70
C SER A 160 13.51 -0.46 9.98
N TRP A 161 13.18 -1.51 10.74
CA TRP A 161 12.38 -1.39 11.96
C TRP A 161 13.14 -0.59 13.02
N GLN A 162 12.44 0.39 13.59
CA GLN A 162 12.92 1.21 14.68
C GLN A 162 11.96 1.10 15.84
N SER A 163 12.48 0.68 16.98
CA SER A 163 11.77 0.61 18.25
C SER A 163 12.30 1.72 19.16
N GLU A 164 11.40 2.59 19.60
CA GLU A 164 11.71 3.57 20.64
C GLU A 164 11.54 2.88 22.00
N MET A 165 12.60 2.90 22.82
CA MET A 165 12.64 2.18 24.10
C MET A 165 12.77 3.15 25.26
N LEU A 166 11.96 2.94 26.29
CA LEU A 166 12.15 3.54 27.60
C LEU A 166 12.97 2.56 28.43
N THR A 167 14.25 2.88 28.63
CA THR A 167 15.20 2.07 29.38
C THR A 167 15.40 2.68 30.76
N ASN A 168 15.36 1.84 31.79
CA ASN A 168 15.69 2.22 33.15
C ASN A 168 16.97 1.50 33.56
N GLU A 169 17.97 2.26 34.02
CA GLU A 169 19.28 1.77 34.41
C GLU A 169 19.57 2.19 35.85
N SER A 170 20.30 1.35 36.60
CA SER A 170 20.78 1.72 37.92
C SER A 170 21.97 2.70 37.82
N ASP A 171 22.31 3.37 38.93
CA ASP A 171 23.53 4.19 39.01
C ASP A 171 24.82 3.41 38.71
N GLY A 172 24.79 2.07 38.80
CA GLY A 172 25.88 1.17 38.42
C GLY A 172 25.82 0.66 36.98
N GLY A 173 24.93 1.20 36.14
CA GLY A 173 24.75 0.82 34.74
C GLY A 173 24.07 -0.53 34.51
N GLN A 174 23.36 -1.07 35.51
CA GLN A 174 22.62 -2.32 35.34
C GLN A 174 21.26 -2.05 34.70
N LEU A 175 20.89 -2.84 33.70
CA LEU A 175 19.56 -2.79 33.09
C LEU A 175 18.51 -3.23 34.11
N LEU A 176 17.66 -2.31 34.56
CA LEU A 176 16.57 -2.59 35.50
C LEU A 176 15.31 -3.00 34.75
N ASN A 177 14.98 -2.27 33.69
CA ASN A 177 13.82 -2.55 32.86
C ASN A 177 13.97 -1.89 31.49
N ASN A 178 13.34 -2.47 30.47
CA ASN A 178 13.12 -1.79 29.21
C ASN A 178 11.67 -1.97 28.76
N ARG A 179 11.11 -0.94 28.15
CA ARG A 179 9.78 -1.01 27.55
C ARG A 179 9.81 -0.36 26.19
N VAL A 180 9.40 -1.09 25.17
CA VAL A 180 9.16 -0.53 23.84
C VAL A 180 7.91 0.35 23.90
N ILE A 181 8.05 1.63 23.56
CA ILE A 181 6.94 2.61 23.58
C ILE A 181 6.38 2.87 22.18
N LYS A 182 7.17 2.61 21.13
CA LYS A 182 6.74 2.80 19.74
C LYS A 182 7.51 1.88 18.81
N ASN A 183 6.79 1.25 17.89
CA ASN A 183 7.37 0.55 16.75
C ASN A 183 7.00 1.30 15.47
N GLY A 184 7.96 1.42 14.57
CA GLY A 184 7.76 1.93 13.22
C GLY A 184 8.91 1.50 12.35
N ALA A 185 8.91 1.97 11.11
CA ALA A 185 10.02 1.75 10.19
C ALA A 185 10.34 3.06 9.49
N ARG A 186 11.63 3.32 9.29
CA ARG A 186 12.14 4.52 8.59
C ARG A 186 13.23 4.11 7.62
N PHE A 187 13.07 4.51 6.37
CA PHE A 187 14.02 4.17 5.31
C PHE A 187 13.94 5.19 4.18
N SER A 188 14.97 5.24 3.35
CA SER A 188 14.99 6.09 2.17
C SER A 188 15.01 5.23 0.91
N VAL A 189 14.33 5.72 -0.11
CA VAL A 189 14.31 5.11 -1.43
C VAL A 189 15.07 6.03 -2.37
N ASN A 190 16.06 5.46 -3.04
CA ASN A 190 16.72 6.10 -4.18
C ASN A 190 16.40 5.22 -5.40
N VAL A 191 15.66 5.81 -6.33
CA VAL A 191 15.24 5.16 -7.58
C VAL A 191 16.39 5.11 -8.59
N GLY A 192 17.40 5.96 -8.38
CA GLY A 192 18.46 6.24 -9.34
C GLY A 192 17.97 7.11 -10.49
N SER A 193 18.74 7.08 -11.57
CA SER A 193 18.49 7.88 -12.74
C SER A 193 17.31 7.30 -13.53
N VAL A 194 16.27 8.10 -13.69
CA VAL A 194 15.10 7.82 -14.53
C VAL A 194 15.12 8.73 -15.75
N ASP A 195 14.55 8.26 -16.86
CA ASP A 195 14.45 9.07 -18.08
C ASP A 195 13.65 10.35 -17.83
N ARG A 196 14.08 11.44 -18.46
CA ARG A 196 13.35 12.73 -18.45
C ARG A 196 11.88 12.58 -18.79
N ASP A 197 11.55 11.70 -19.74
CA ASP A 197 10.17 11.44 -20.14
C ASP A 197 9.31 10.92 -18.98
N MET A 198 9.88 10.11 -18.08
CA MET A 198 9.18 9.66 -16.89
C MET A 198 8.89 10.81 -15.92
N VAL A 199 9.79 11.78 -15.80
CA VAL A 199 9.63 12.90 -14.87
C VAL A 199 8.68 13.96 -15.44
N GLU A 200 8.85 14.34 -16.70
CA GLU A 200 8.11 15.46 -17.29
C GLU A 200 6.78 15.02 -17.94
N ASN A 201 6.70 13.82 -18.52
CA ASN A 201 5.55 13.40 -19.33
C ASN A 201 4.71 12.28 -18.69
N SER A 202 5.17 11.64 -17.62
CA SER A 202 4.35 10.67 -16.89
C SER A 202 3.39 11.36 -15.92
N ALA A 203 2.11 11.43 -16.29
CA ALA A 203 1.07 11.94 -15.40
C ALA A 203 1.02 11.20 -14.05
N LEU A 204 1.27 9.89 -14.04
CA LEU A 204 1.30 9.09 -12.81
C LEU A 204 2.45 9.52 -11.89
N PHE A 205 3.63 9.79 -12.43
CA PHE A 205 4.76 10.30 -11.64
C PHE A 205 4.45 11.69 -11.08
N ALA A 206 4.02 12.63 -11.93
CA ALA A 206 3.69 14.00 -11.49
C ALA A 206 2.61 14.02 -10.39
N PHE A 207 1.59 13.17 -10.50
CA PHE A 207 0.58 13.03 -9.45
C PHE A 207 1.14 12.40 -8.17
N PHE A 208 2.08 11.46 -8.29
CA PHE A 208 2.71 10.87 -7.12
C PHE A 208 3.65 11.86 -6.41
N GLU A 209 4.48 12.60 -7.13
CA GLU A 209 5.36 13.63 -6.56
C GLU A 209 4.55 14.63 -5.73
N ARG A 210 3.45 15.15 -6.29
CA ARG A 210 2.53 16.02 -5.56
C ARG A 210 1.90 15.31 -4.36
N HIS A 211 1.41 14.08 -4.51
CA HIS A 211 0.78 13.31 -3.43
C HIS A 211 1.74 13.07 -2.25
N TYR A 212 2.99 12.75 -2.56
CA TYR A 212 4.07 12.60 -1.58
C TYR A 212 4.37 13.93 -0.89
N ASN A 213 4.51 15.02 -1.66
CA ASN A 213 4.83 16.34 -1.12
C ASN A 213 3.70 16.91 -0.25
N GLU A 214 2.44 16.56 -0.52
CA GLU A 214 1.28 16.85 0.35
C GLU A 214 1.23 15.99 1.64
N GLY A 215 2.19 15.06 1.83
CA GLY A 215 2.30 14.24 3.04
C GLY A 215 1.27 13.12 3.14
N ARG A 216 0.62 12.76 2.03
CA ARG A 216 -0.43 11.73 2.01
C ARG A 216 0.17 10.33 2.04
N ALA A 217 -0.58 9.38 2.60
CA ALA A 217 -0.18 7.99 2.67
C ALA A 217 -0.37 7.27 1.32
N PHE A 218 0.41 6.21 1.10
CA PHE A 218 0.42 5.40 -0.10
C PHE A 218 1.01 4.01 0.20
N ALA A 219 0.88 3.08 -0.73
CA ALA A 219 1.52 1.79 -0.62
C ALA A 219 2.77 1.74 -1.51
N TYR A 220 3.87 1.23 -0.97
CA TYR A 220 5.17 1.09 -1.63
C TYR A 220 5.56 -0.39 -1.70
N CYS A 221 6.20 -0.79 -2.80
CA CYS A 221 6.91 -2.06 -2.95
C CYS A 221 8.16 -1.85 -3.82
N GLY A 222 9.34 -2.19 -3.30
CA GLY A 222 10.62 -1.93 -3.97
C GLY A 222 10.87 -2.79 -5.21
N SER A 223 10.72 -4.10 -5.08
CA SER A 223 10.71 -5.01 -6.24
C SER A 223 9.81 -6.20 -5.90
N PRO A 224 8.56 -6.21 -6.40
CA PRO A 224 7.62 -7.30 -6.09
C PRO A 224 8.18 -8.70 -6.35
N GLU A 225 8.95 -8.86 -7.41
CA GLU A 225 9.51 -10.14 -7.84
C GLU A 225 10.76 -10.56 -7.07
N TYR A 226 11.67 -9.61 -6.79
CA TYR A 226 12.98 -9.92 -6.17
C TYR A 226 13.03 -9.64 -4.67
N THR A 227 12.30 -8.64 -4.20
CA THR A 227 12.23 -8.22 -2.79
C THR A 227 10.78 -8.12 -2.30
N PRO A 228 10.00 -9.23 -2.31
CA PRO A 228 8.58 -9.21 -1.92
C PRO A 228 8.31 -8.82 -0.47
N LYS A 229 9.35 -8.82 0.39
CA LYS A 229 9.28 -8.35 1.78
C LYS A 229 9.57 -6.85 1.92
N ASP A 230 10.01 -6.19 0.85
CA ASP A 230 10.24 -4.75 0.80
C ASP A 230 8.97 -4.04 0.30
N CYS A 231 7.90 -4.15 1.07
CA CYS A 231 6.67 -3.45 0.80
C CYS A 231 6.00 -3.01 2.10
N ALA A 232 5.28 -1.90 2.04
CA ALA A 232 4.61 -1.33 3.21
C ALA A 232 3.55 -0.31 2.81
N TYR A 233 2.63 -0.06 3.73
CA TYR A 233 1.82 1.16 3.72
C TYR A 233 2.62 2.27 4.39
N CYS A 234 2.91 3.33 3.64
CA CYS A 234 3.89 4.35 3.97
C CYS A 234 3.32 5.76 3.84
N TRP A 235 4.04 6.70 4.42
CA TRP A 235 3.89 8.14 4.22
C TRP A 235 5.27 8.79 4.27
N ARG A 236 5.31 10.07 3.89
CA ARG A 236 6.53 10.87 3.83
C ARG A 236 7.25 10.93 5.18
N ASP A 237 8.58 10.78 5.15
CA ASP A 237 9.48 11.08 6.25
C ASP A 237 10.54 12.09 5.81
N GLY A 238 10.61 13.23 6.50
CA GLY A 238 11.56 14.29 6.19
C GLY A 238 11.12 15.22 5.05
N ASP A 239 12.09 15.62 4.22
CA ASP A 239 11.94 16.66 3.21
C ASP A 239 11.14 16.22 1.98
N HIS A 240 10.92 17.18 1.07
CA HIS A 240 10.18 16.97 -0.17
C HIS A 240 10.94 15.97 -1.06
N MET A 241 10.23 15.39 -2.01
CA MET A 241 10.87 14.50 -2.99
C MET A 241 11.91 15.30 -3.77
N SER A 242 13.15 14.81 -3.79
CA SER A 242 14.24 15.46 -4.52
C SER A 242 14.33 14.86 -5.92
N VAL A 243 14.25 15.73 -6.94
CA VAL A 243 14.45 15.40 -8.36
C VAL A 243 15.61 16.26 -8.85
N THR A 244 16.71 15.62 -9.23
CA THR A 244 17.93 16.33 -9.68
C THR A 244 18.29 15.88 -11.09
N TRP A 245 18.39 16.83 -12.02
CA TRP A 245 18.80 16.54 -13.40
C TRP A 245 20.29 16.19 -13.48
N VAL A 246 20.60 15.14 -14.22
CA VAL A 246 21.95 14.63 -14.46
C VAL A 246 22.13 14.34 -15.96
N GLU A 247 23.37 14.09 -16.37
CA GLU A 247 23.73 13.80 -17.77
C GLU A 247 23.20 14.83 -18.79
N GLY A 248 23.39 16.12 -18.51
CA GLY A 248 22.92 17.18 -19.41
C GLY A 248 21.40 17.23 -19.55
N ASP A 249 20.68 16.96 -18.46
CA ASP A 249 19.22 16.95 -18.32
C ASP A 249 18.51 15.83 -19.11
N ALA A 250 19.22 14.77 -19.49
CA ALA A 250 18.63 13.59 -20.11
C ALA A 250 17.97 12.66 -19.07
N LEU A 251 18.55 12.59 -17.87
CA LEU A 251 18.11 11.74 -16.78
C LEU A 251 17.87 12.57 -15.51
N ALA A 252 17.07 12.03 -14.60
CA ALA A 252 16.85 12.62 -13.29
C ALA A 252 17.05 11.59 -12.18
N ASP A 253 17.83 11.95 -11.16
CA ASP A 253 17.92 11.17 -9.93
C ASP A 253 16.75 11.52 -9.01
N VAL A 254 15.98 10.50 -8.61
CA VAL A 254 14.82 10.65 -7.73
C VAL A 254 15.07 9.95 -6.39
N SER A 255 14.90 10.69 -5.29
CA SER A 255 15.01 10.16 -3.94
C SER A 255 13.99 10.75 -2.97
N PHE A 256 13.57 9.94 -1.99
CA PHE A 256 12.60 10.34 -0.98
C PHE A 256 12.65 9.46 0.29
N GLY A 257 12.23 10.01 1.42
CA GLY A 257 12.23 9.35 2.73
C GLY A 257 10.85 8.82 3.10
N LEU A 258 10.81 7.64 3.72
CA LEU A 258 9.58 6.93 4.05
C LEU A 258 9.52 6.54 5.52
N ARG A 259 8.34 6.73 6.10
CA ARG A 259 7.87 6.02 7.29
C ARG A 259 6.83 5.02 6.87
N GLY A 260 6.89 3.81 7.40
CA GLY A 260 5.86 2.81 7.14
C GLY A 260 5.22 2.24 8.39
N TYR A 261 4.00 1.77 8.19
CA TYR A 261 3.19 1.08 9.18
C TYR A 261 3.80 -0.30 9.47
N VAL A 262 4.08 -0.55 10.75
CA VAL A 262 4.45 -1.86 11.29
C VAL A 262 3.33 -2.29 12.22
N HIS A 263 2.81 -3.50 12.04
CA HIS A 263 1.88 -4.07 13.00
C HIS A 263 2.67 -4.48 14.25
N GLY A 264 2.23 -3.97 15.42
CA GLY A 264 2.86 -4.23 16.72
C GLY A 264 2.27 -5.42 17.44
#